data_AF-A0A968XIG5-F1
#
_entry.id   AF-A0A968XIG5-F1
#
_cell.length_a   1.000
_cell.length_b   1.000
_cell.length_c   1.000
_cell.angle_alpha   90.00
_cell.angle_beta   90.00
_cell.angle_gamma   90.00
#
_symmetry.space_group_name_H-M   'P 1'
#
loop_
_entity.id
_entity.type
_entity.pdbx_description
1 polymer ?
#
loop_
_entity_poly.entity_id
_entity_poly.type
_entity_poly.pdbx_seq_one_letter_code
_entity_poly.pdbx_strand_id
1 'polypeptide(L)'
;MAVNAGGAAQAASSQTATGQAFGTAGYRNYVLFTLLLCYTLNFIDRILIQVLSEPIINEFGLKDWQFGLLSGFGFALLYTVAGIPIARLAERMNRVRIIAVSIIIWSVMTALCGVAGSFIALLAFRVGVGIGEAGLTPPANSIIADYFPPRSRARALAIYAMGVTLGSVLAAAFGGPIAQAFSWREAFLLLGIPGILIGIIVWFTIKEPPRGYSDPVGTPQGRGPQIGRDIAQVDQQ
;
A
#
# COMPACT_ATOMS: atom_id res chain seq x y z
N MET A 1 0.74 -46.30 -32.48
CA MET A 1 0.13 -46.17 -31.15
C MET A 1 1.03 -45.29 -30.29
N ALA A 2 0.88 -43.97 -30.40
CA ALA A 2 1.58 -43.01 -29.55
C ALA A 2 0.52 -42.32 -28.69
N VAL A 3 0.35 -42.81 -27.47
CA VAL A 3 -0.59 -42.26 -26.50
C VAL A 3 -0.02 -40.94 -25.99
N ASN A 4 -0.83 -39.91 -26.12
CA ASN A 4 -0.58 -38.51 -25.84
C ASN A 4 -0.21 -38.27 -24.36
N ALA A 5 1.07 -38.09 -24.06
CA ALA A 5 1.57 -37.71 -22.74
C ALA A 5 1.43 -36.19 -22.45
N GLY A 6 0.86 -35.40 -23.38
CA GLY A 6 0.70 -33.95 -23.24
C GLY A 6 -0.54 -33.51 -22.43
N GLY A 7 -1.49 -34.41 -22.17
CA GLY A 7 -2.77 -34.05 -21.53
C GLY A 7 -2.72 -33.85 -20.01
N ALA A 8 -1.76 -34.45 -19.31
CA ALA A 8 -1.75 -34.47 -17.84
C ALA A 8 -1.16 -33.21 -17.19
N ALA A 9 -0.37 -32.42 -17.92
CA ALA A 9 0.24 -31.18 -17.40
C ALA A 9 -0.64 -29.93 -17.60
N GLN A 10 -1.73 -30.01 -18.38
CA GLN A 10 -2.66 -28.90 -18.62
C GLN A 10 -3.80 -28.81 -17.60
N ALA A 11 -3.91 -29.77 -16.67
CA ALA A 11 -5.03 -29.85 -15.73
C ALA A 11 -4.83 -29.05 -14.41
N ALA A 12 -3.71 -28.33 -14.23
CA ALA A 12 -3.37 -27.70 -12.94
C ALA A 12 -3.56 -26.16 -12.87
N SER A 13 -4.16 -25.51 -13.88
CA SER A 13 -4.35 -24.05 -13.86
C SER A 13 -5.70 -23.59 -14.41
N SER A 14 -6.78 -24.28 -14.08
CA SER A 14 -8.14 -23.76 -14.25
C SER A 14 -8.43 -22.71 -13.16
N GLN A 15 -7.86 -21.52 -13.31
CA GLN A 15 -8.15 -20.37 -12.44
C GLN A 15 -9.50 -19.75 -12.82
N THR A 16 -10.47 -19.93 -11.93
CA THR A 16 -11.91 -19.68 -12.12
C THR A 16 -12.24 -18.19 -12.24
N ALA A 17 -12.27 -17.64 -13.46
CA ALA A 17 -12.99 -16.38 -13.71
C ALA A 17 -14.49 -16.65 -13.54
N THR A 18 -15.08 -16.16 -12.45
CA THR A 18 -16.50 -16.44 -12.13
C THR A 18 -17.43 -15.30 -12.53
N GLY A 19 -16.91 -14.08 -12.71
CA GLY A 19 -17.70 -12.85 -12.79
C GLY A 19 -18.48 -12.54 -11.50
N GLN A 20 -18.28 -13.33 -10.44
CA GLN A 20 -18.96 -13.20 -9.16
C GLN A 20 -18.04 -12.55 -8.12
N ALA A 21 -18.66 -11.99 -7.10
CA ALA A 21 -17.98 -11.33 -6.01
C ALA A 21 -17.36 -12.36 -5.02
N PHE A 22 -16.16 -12.09 -4.49
CA PHE A 22 -15.50 -12.98 -3.54
C PHE A 22 -16.00 -12.77 -2.10
N GLY A 23 -16.43 -13.84 -1.42
CA GLY A 23 -16.94 -13.77 -0.04
C GLY A 23 -18.33 -13.14 0.12
N THR A 24 -18.80 -13.00 1.37
CA THR A 24 -20.12 -12.42 1.67
C THR A 24 -20.13 -10.90 1.49
N ALA A 25 -21.29 -10.29 1.24
CA ALA A 25 -21.41 -8.84 1.05
C ALA A 25 -20.88 -8.03 2.24
N GLY A 26 -21.17 -8.47 3.47
CA GLY A 26 -20.65 -7.84 4.69
C GLY A 26 -19.13 -7.92 4.78
N TYR A 27 -18.54 -9.07 4.43
CA TYR A 27 -17.08 -9.24 4.46
C TYR A 27 -16.36 -8.38 3.42
N ARG A 28 -16.91 -8.25 2.20
CA ARG A 28 -16.33 -7.38 1.17
C ARG A 28 -16.35 -5.92 1.58
N ASN A 29 -17.45 -5.47 2.19
CA ASN A 29 -17.56 -4.11 2.71
C ASN A 29 -16.58 -3.89 3.87
N TYR A 30 -16.44 -4.85 4.78
CA TYR A 30 -15.41 -4.82 5.82
C TYR A 30 -14.02 -4.61 5.22
N VAL A 31 -13.61 -5.43 4.24
CA VAL A 31 -12.31 -5.30 3.56
C VAL A 31 -12.17 -3.92 2.91
N LEU A 32 -13.20 -3.44 2.20
CA LEU A 32 -13.18 -2.12 1.58
C LEU A 32 -13.00 -0.99 2.59
N PHE A 33 -13.74 -1.01 3.70
CA PHE A 33 -13.63 0.02 4.75
C PHE A 33 -12.30 -0.07 5.51
N THR A 34 -11.75 -1.27 5.70
CA THR A 34 -10.40 -1.43 6.26
C THR A 34 -9.34 -0.85 5.31
N LEU A 35 -9.41 -1.13 4.01
CA LEU A 35 -8.50 -0.55 3.02
C LEU A 35 -8.66 0.97 2.93
N LEU A 36 -9.88 1.48 2.98
CA LEU A 36 -10.16 2.92 3.07
C LEU A 36 -9.50 3.53 4.30
N LEU A 37 -9.65 2.92 5.48
CA LEU A 37 -9.00 3.38 6.72
C LEU A 37 -7.48 3.40 6.59
N CYS A 38 -6.88 2.34 6.00
CA CYS A 38 -5.45 2.28 5.74
C CYS A 38 -5.00 3.44 4.85
N TYR A 39 -5.76 3.77 3.81
CA TYR A 39 -5.42 4.84 2.89
C TYR A 39 -5.64 6.23 3.48
N THR A 40 -6.65 6.39 4.33
CA THR A 40 -6.85 7.59 5.15
C THR A 40 -5.66 7.83 6.07
N LEU A 41 -5.20 6.80 6.81
CA LEU A 41 -4.03 6.91 7.68
C LEU A 41 -2.77 7.24 6.90
N ASN A 42 -2.56 6.58 5.76
CA ASN A 42 -1.46 6.90 4.86
C ASN A 42 -1.41 8.40 4.50
N PHE A 43 -2.56 9.03 4.23
CA PHE A 43 -2.60 10.48 3.95
C PHE A 43 -2.41 11.35 5.20
N ILE A 44 -2.87 10.90 6.37
CA ILE A 44 -2.59 11.60 7.63
C ILE A 44 -1.09 11.61 7.91
N ASP A 45 -0.40 10.47 7.81
CA ASP A 45 1.06 10.35 7.97
C ASP A 45 1.82 11.29 7.02
N ARG A 46 1.36 11.41 5.78
CA ARG A 46 1.97 12.30 4.77
C ARG A 46 1.88 13.77 5.13
N ILE A 47 0.76 14.19 5.70
CA ILE A 47 0.50 15.60 6.03
C ILE A 47 1.08 15.95 7.41
N LEU A 48 1.18 14.99 8.32
CA LEU A 48 1.65 15.20 9.68
C LEU A 48 3.01 15.93 9.74
N ILE A 49 3.96 15.58 8.87
CA ILE A 49 5.28 16.23 8.83
C ILE A 49 5.20 17.74 8.55
N GLN A 50 4.21 18.18 7.75
CA GLN A 50 4.02 19.60 7.42
C GLN A 50 3.36 20.35 8.58
N VAL A 51 2.40 19.71 9.25
CA VAL A 51 1.74 20.24 10.45
C VAL A 51 2.76 20.46 11.58
N LEU A 52 3.70 19.54 11.72
CA LEU A 52 4.74 19.58 12.76
C LEU A 52 6.03 20.27 12.30
N SER A 53 5.98 21.04 11.21
CA SER A 53 7.17 21.65 10.59
C SER A 53 7.93 22.57 11.54
N GLU A 54 7.24 23.54 12.12
CA GLU A 54 7.82 24.55 13.01
C GLU A 54 8.56 23.96 14.22
N PRO A 55 7.98 23.07 15.05
CA PRO A 55 8.71 22.49 16.18
C PRO A 55 9.91 21.63 15.74
N ILE A 56 9.82 20.90 14.62
CA ILE A 56 10.95 20.10 14.09
C ILE A 56 12.09 21.00 13.61
N ILE A 57 11.75 22.09 12.92
CA ILE A 57 12.73 23.08 12.43
C ILE A 57 13.45 23.72 13.62
N ASN A 58 12.70 24.13 14.64
CA ASN A 58 13.26 24.77 15.83
C ASN A 58 14.15 23.83 16.65
N GLU A 59 13.77 22.55 16.80
CA GLU A 59 14.57 21.60 17.59
C GLU A 59 15.90 21.23 16.92
N PHE A 60 15.91 21.04 15.61
CA PHE A 60 17.13 20.65 14.88
C PHE A 60 17.85 21.81 14.19
N GLY A 61 17.35 23.04 14.30
CA GLY A 61 17.89 24.22 13.61
C GLY A 61 17.92 24.06 12.09
N LEU A 62 16.85 23.48 11.51
CA LEU A 62 16.83 23.12 10.09
C LEU A 62 16.74 24.35 9.19
N LYS A 63 17.46 24.31 8.08
CA LYS A 63 17.26 25.24 6.95
C LYS A 63 16.07 24.77 6.10
N ASP A 64 15.42 25.69 5.40
CA ASP A 64 14.25 25.39 4.55
C ASP A 64 14.50 24.26 3.54
N TRP A 65 15.71 24.18 2.96
CA TRP A 65 16.07 23.11 2.05
C TRP A 65 16.16 21.74 2.74
N GLN A 66 16.61 21.69 4.00
CA GLN A 66 16.65 20.46 4.79
C GLN A 66 15.24 20.00 5.13
N PHE A 67 14.35 20.93 5.48
CA PHE A 67 12.94 20.60 5.68
C PHE A 67 12.26 20.16 4.37
N GLY A 68 12.62 20.77 3.24
CA GLY A 68 12.18 20.35 1.90
C GLY A 68 12.59 18.91 1.55
N LEU A 69 13.72 18.42 2.08
CA LEU A 69 14.12 17.02 1.95
C LEU A 69 13.22 16.06 2.76
N LEU A 70 12.59 16.52 3.84
CA LEU A 70 11.71 15.70 4.70
C LEU A 70 10.26 15.63 4.22
N SER A 71 9.76 16.71 3.61
CA SER A 71 8.32 16.91 3.36
C SER A 71 7.93 17.04 1.89
N GLY A 72 8.87 17.33 0.99
CA GLY A 72 8.57 17.73 -0.39
C GLY A 72 9.22 16.85 -1.46
N PHE A 73 9.77 17.51 -2.48
CA PHE A 73 10.39 16.84 -3.63
C PHE A 73 11.56 15.93 -3.24
N GLY A 74 12.38 16.35 -2.27
CA GLY A 74 13.51 15.54 -1.82
C GLY A 74 13.07 14.22 -1.21
N PHE A 75 12.00 14.25 -0.40
CA PHE A 75 11.36 13.04 0.11
C PHE A 75 10.89 12.16 -1.05
N ALA A 76 10.17 12.75 -2.01
CA ALA A 76 9.63 12.03 -3.16
C ALA A 76 10.71 11.31 -3.98
N LEU A 77 11.82 11.99 -4.27
CA LEU A 77 12.94 11.42 -5.01
C LEU A 77 13.61 10.28 -4.23
N LEU A 78 13.93 10.50 -2.95
CA LEU A 78 14.64 9.53 -2.12
C LEU A 78 13.84 8.25 -1.93
N TYR A 79 12.55 8.35 -1.59
CA TYR A 79 11.72 7.16 -1.40
C TYR A 79 11.41 6.47 -2.74
N THR A 80 11.30 7.20 -3.85
CA THR A 80 11.05 6.56 -5.16
C THR A 80 12.26 5.73 -5.60
N VAL A 81 13.47 6.27 -5.49
CA VAL A 81 14.70 5.55 -5.86
C VAL A 81 14.87 4.31 -4.99
N ALA A 82 14.65 4.42 -3.68
CA ALA A 82 14.75 3.29 -2.76
C ALA A 82 13.57 2.31 -2.88
N GLY A 83 12.39 2.81 -3.23
CA GLY A 83 11.13 2.06 -3.27
C GLY A 83 10.97 1.20 -4.52
N ILE A 84 11.47 1.62 -5.69
CA ILE A 84 11.32 0.86 -6.95
C ILE A 84 11.86 -0.59 -6.83
N PRO A 85 13.10 -0.85 -6.33
CA PRO A 85 13.61 -2.21 -6.19
C PRO A 85 12.78 -3.06 -5.23
N ILE A 86 12.35 -2.47 -4.11
CA ILE A 86 11.60 -3.14 -3.05
C ILE A 86 10.18 -3.47 -3.53
N ALA A 87 9.52 -2.53 -4.21
CA ALA A 87 8.20 -2.73 -4.80
C ALA A 87 8.21 -3.87 -5.83
N ARG A 88 9.23 -3.93 -6.71
CA ARG A 88 9.38 -5.03 -7.68
C ARG A 88 9.54 -6.40 -7.03
N LEU A 89 10.24 -6.48 -5.90
CA LEU A 89 10.36 -7.73 -5.15
C LEU A 89 9.02 -8.14 -4.53
N ALA A 90 8.25 -7.18 -4.03
CA ALA A 90 6.95 -7.41 -3.42
C ALA A 90 5.89 -7.86 -4.43
N GLU A 91 5.91 -7.40 -5.69
CA GLU A 91 4.89 -7.68 -6.73
C GLU A 91 4.59 -9.17 -7.01
N ARG A 92 5.51 -10.08 -6.66
CA ARG A 92 5.35 -11.53 -6.84
C ARG A 92 4.69 -12.24 -5.66
N MET A 93 4.39 -11.52 -4.59
CA MET A 93 3.88 -12.09 -3.34
C MET A 93 2.35 -11.99 -3.23
N ASN A 94 1.84 -12.57 -2.15
CA ASN A 94 0.44 -12.46 -1.73
C ASN A 94 0.09 -10.99 -1.44
N ARG A 95 -0.94 -10.45 -2.08
CA ARG A 95 -1.27 -9.02 -2.06
C ARG A 95 -1.66 -8.54 -0.67
N VAL A 96 -2.44 -9.31 0.06
CA VAL A 96 -2.80 -8.98 1.46
C VAL A 96 -1.56 -8.87 2.33
N ARG A 97 -0.61 -9.81 2.18
CA ARG A 97 0.64 -9.79 2.96
C ARG A 97 1.50 -8.58 2.62
N ILE A 98 1.56 -8.18 1.35
CA ILE A 98 2.28 -6.96 0.95
C ILE A 98 1.67 -5.76 1.65
N ILE A 99 0.34 -5.59 1.59
CA ILE A 99 -0.35 -4.46 2.22
C ILE A 99 -0.07 -4.44 3.73
N ALA A 100 -0.23 -5.57 4.41
CA ALA A 100 -0.01 -5.66 5.85
C ALA A 100 1.43 -5.34 6.25
N VAL A 101 2.43 -5.91 5.57
CA VAL A 101 3.86 -5.61 5.81
C VAL A 101 4.15 -4.13 5.54
N SER A 102 3.63 -3.59 4.44
CA SER A 102 3.76 -2.17 4.10
C SER A 102 3.20 -1.27 5.20
N ILE A 103 1.98 -1.56 5.69
CA ILE A 103 1.36 -0.83 6.79
C ILE A 103 2.26 -0.87 8.03
N ILE A 104 2.70 -2.07 8.42
CA ILE A 104 3.54 -2.24 9.61
C ILE A 104 4.86 -1.48 9.46
N ILE A 105 5.53 -1.61 8.31
CA ILE A 105 6.82 -0.94 8.06
C ILE A 105 6.65 0.57 8.13
N TRP A 106 5.69 1.16 7.41
CA TRP A 106 5.53 2.61 7.46
C TRP A 106 5.15 3.07 8.86
N SER A 107 4.32 2.31 9.58
CA SER A 107 3.83 2.69 10.90
C SER A 107 4.92 2.63 11.95
N VAL A 108 5.79 1.61 11.88
CA VAL A 108 7.01 1.52 12.69
C VAL A 108 7.94 2.69 12.37
N MET A 109 8.16 2.99 11.09
CA MET A 109 9.04 4.10 10.69
C MET A 109 8.46 5.46 11.10
N THR A 110 7.14 5.64 11.05
CA THR A 110 6.43 6.82 11.56
C THR A 110 6.63 6.95 13.07
N ALA A 111 6.47 5.86 13.84
CA ALA A 111 6.76 5.88 15.27
C ALA A 111 8.24 6.19 15.57
N LEU A 112 9.17 5.66 14.75
CA LEU A 112 10.59 5.93 14.87
C LEU A 112 10.95 7.40 14.59
N CYS A 113 10.21 8.10 13.72
CA CYS A 113 10.34 9.55 13.55
C CYS A 113 10.16 10.29 14.89
N GLY A 114 9.22 9.85 15.74
CA GLY A 114 8.96 10.49 17.03
C GLY A 114 10.12 10.38 18.02
N VAL A 115 10.96 9.36 17.89
CA VAL A 115 12.16 9.16 18.73
C VAL A 115 13.46 9.60 18.04
N ALA A 116 13.38 10.22 16.86
CA ALA A 116 14.56 10.64 16.13
C ALA A 116 15.38 11.67 16.93
N GLY A 117 16.66 11.40 17.16
CA GLY A 117 17.58 12.29 17.88
C GLY A 117 18.34 13.26 16.98
N SER A 118 18.20 13.16 15.66
CA SER A 118 18.88 14.02 14.69
C SER A 118 18.12 14.13 13.37
N PHE A 119 18.42 15.16 12.60
CA PHE A 119 17.89 15.35 11.24
C PHE A 119 18.13 14.14 10.33
N ILE A 120 19.34 13.56 10.36
CA ILE A 120 19.68 12.42 9.50
C ILE A 120 18.89 11.18 9.88
N ALA A 121 18.70 10.94 11.18
CA ALA A 121 17.85 9.84 11.65
C ALA A 121 16.39 10.05 11.21
N LEU A 122 15.85 11.26 11.39
CA LEU A 122 14.51 11.61 10.94
C LEU A 122 14.33 11.42 9.43
N LEU A 123 15.33 11.85 8.64
CA LEU A 123 15.34 11.68 7.19
C LEU A 123 15.35 10.20 6.79
N ALA A 124 16.19 9.39 7.44
CA ALA A 124 16.25 7.94 7.18
C ALA A 124 14.92 7.25 7.50
N PHE A 125 14.30 7.58 8.64
CA PHE A 125 12.99 7.04 9.01
C PHE A 125 11.91 7.49 8.03
N ARG A 126 11.90 8.76 7.60
CA ARG A 126 10.98 9.24 6.56
C ARG A 126 11.14 8.49 5.25
N VAL A 127 12.38 8.26 4.77
CA VAL A 127 12.59 7.42 3.59
C VAL A 127 11.99 6.02 3.79
N GLY A 128 12.16 5.44 4.98
CA GLY A 128 11.53 4.17 5.38
C GLY A 128 9.99 4.21 5.32
N VAL A 129 9.37 5.31 5.78
CA VAL A 129 7.92 5.54 5.64
C VAL A 129 7.54 5.48 4.17
N GLY A 130 8.17 6.29 3.31
CA GLY A 130 7.84 6.35 1.88
C GLY A 130 8.00 5.00 1.15
N ILE A 131 9.00 4.19 1.51
CA ILE A 131 9.16 2.82 1.01
C ILE A 131 7.97 1.95 1.41
N GLY A 132 7.54 2.00 2.68
CA GLY A 132 6.39 1.25 3.17
C GLY A 132 5.09 1.65 2.45
N GLU A 133 4.84 2.95 2.33
CA GLU A 133 3.65 3.50 1.69
C GLU A 133 3.48 3.08 0.23
N ALA A 134 4.59 2.90 -0.50
CA ALA A 134 4.56 2.52 -1.91
C ALA A 134 3.84 1.17 -2.16
N GLY A 135 3.77 0.29 -1.16
CA GLY A 135 3.15 -1.03 -1.26
C GLY A 135 1.65 -1.07 -0.94
N LEU A 136 0.98 0.06 -0.67
CA LEU A 136 -0.46 0.06 -0.36
C LEU A 136 -1.33 0.01 -1.62
N THR A 137 -1.23 1.05 -2.46
CA THR A 137 -2.24 1.34 -3.49
C THR A 137 -2.31 0.30 -4.62
N PRO A 138 -1.20 -0.14 -5.24
CA PRO A 138 -1.28 -1.12 -6.32
C PRO A 138 -1.87 -2.48 -5.88
N PRO A 139 -1.43 -3.08 -4.75
CA PRO A 139 -2.06 -4.28 -4.22
C PRO A 139 -3.51 -4.06 -3.78
N ALA A 140 -3.85 -2.93 -3.16
CA ALA A 140 -5.23 -2.63 -2.74
C ALA A 140 -6.19 -2.56 -3.92
N ASN A 141 -5.82 -1.86 -5.00
CA ASN A 141 -6.61 -1.80 -6.24
C ASN A 141 -6.81 -3.20 -6.83
N SER A 142 -5.78 -4.04 -6.81
CA SER A 142 -5.84 -5.42 -7.28
C SER A 142 -6.76 -6.31 -6.42
N ILE A 143 -6.71 -6.17 -5.09
CA ILE A 143 -7.63 -6.86 -4.17
C ILE A 143 -9.07 -6.40 -4.40
N ILE A 144 -9.31 -5.09 -4.49
CA ILE A 144 -10.66 -4.55 -4.73
C ILE A 144 -11.23 -5.08 -6.05
N ALA A 145 -10.41 -5.17 -7.10
CA ALA A 145 -10.83 -5.73 -8.38
C ALA A 145 -11.28 -7.19 -8.28
N ASP A 146 -10.64 -8.00 -7.44
CA ASP A 146 -10.99 -9.41 -7.26
C ASP A 146 -12.09 -9.65 -6.21
N TYR A 147 -12.28 -8.72 -5.27
CA TYR A 147 -13.37 -8.76 -4.30
C TYR A 147 -14.71 -8.34 -4.89
N PHE A 148 -14.71 -7.32 -5.76
CA PHE A 148 -15.92 -6.69 -6.28
C PHE A 148 -16.17 -7.05 -7.75
N PRO A 149 -17.42 -7.42 -8.10
CA PRO A 149 -17.78 -7.74 -9.48
C PRO A 149 -17.74 -6.47 -10.34
N PRO A 150 -17.62 -6.59 -11.67
CA PRO A 150 -17.36 -5.47 -12.56
C PRO A 150 -18.38 -4.32 -12.42
N ARG A 151 -19.66 -4.66 -12.19
CA ARG A 151 -20.75 -3.68 -12.02
C ARG A 151 -20.59 -2.75 -10.81
N SER A 152 -19.96 -3.21 -9.72
CA SER A 152 -19.78 -2.42 -8.49
C SER A 152 -18.32 -2.06 -8.18
N ARG A 153 -17.37 -2.59 -8.97
CA ARG A 153 -15.93 -2.33 -8.83
C ARG A 153 -15.59 -0.84 -8.89
N ALA A 154 -16.17 -0.10 -9.84
CA ALA A 154 -15.93 1.34 -9.96
C ALA A 154 -16.34 2.12 -8.70
N ARG A 155 -17.48 1.75 -8.09
CA ARG A 155 -17.94 2.36 -6.84
C ARG A 155 -17.01 2.01 -5.67
N ALA A 156 -16.54 0.76 -5.59
CA ALA A 156 -15.61 0.36 -4.54
C ALA A 156 -14.27 1.11 -4.65
N LEU A 157 -13.72 1.27 -5.87
CA LEU A 157 -12.52 2.06 -6.11
C LEU A 157 -12.74 3.55 -5.78
N ALA A 158 -13.90 4.11 -6.10
CA ALA A 158 -14.23 5.49 -5.72
C ALA A 158 -14.30 5.67 -4.20
N ILE A 159 -14.92 4.73 -3.47
CA ILE A 159 -14.95 4.74 -2.00
C ILE A 159 -13.53 4.67 -1.44
N TYR A 160 -12.69 3.76 -1.95
CA TYR A 160 -11.29 3.67 -1.54
C TYR A 160 -10.55 4.99 -1.80
N ALA A 161 -10.73 5.60 -2.98
CA ALA A 161 -10.09 6.87 -3.34
C ALA A 161 -10.48 8.04 -2.41
N MET A 162 -11.65 7.99 -1.74
CA MET A 162 -12.02 8.98 -0.73
C MET A 162 -11.05 9.03 0.45
N GLY A 163 -10.23 8.00 0.66
CA GLY A 163 -9.21 7.98 1.70
C GLY A 163 -8.24 9.16 1.62
N VAL A 164 -7.93 9.62 0.41
CA VAL A 164 -7.12 10.83 0.18
C VAL A 164 -7.78 12.06 0.82
N THR A 165 -9.04 12.31 0.46
CA THR A 165 -9.78 13.48 0.92
C THR A 165 -10.05 13.41 2.41
N LEU A 166 -10.48 12.25 2.91
CA LEU A 166 -10.71 12.03 4.34
C LEU A 166 -9.42 12.24 5.13
N GLY A 167 -8.31 11.63 4.72
CA GLY A 167 -7.02 11.78 5.39
C GLY A 167 -6.57 13.24 5.40
N SER A 168 -6.75 13.95 4.28
CA SER A 168 -6.39 15.37 4.17
C SER A 168 -7.21 16.26 5.09
N VAL A 169 -8.53 16.07 5.12
CA VAL A 169 -9.44 16.84 5.98
C VAL A 169 -9.16 16.53 7.45
N LEU A 170 -8.98 15.25 7.82
CA LEU A 170 -8.67 14.86 9.18
C LEU A 170 -7.33 15.42 9.64
N ALA A 171 -6.28 15.35 8.80
CA ALA A 171 -4.99 15.92 9.12
C ALA A 171 -5.04 17.44 9.28
N ALA A 172 -5.80 18.14 8.44
CA ALA A 172 -5.98 19.59 8.57
C ALA A 172 -6.81 19.96 9.83
N ALA A 173 -7.90 19.23 10.09
CA ALA A 173 -8.79 19.51 11.21
C ALA A 173 -8.16 19.19 12.58
N PHE A 174 -7.43 18.08 12.66
CA PHE A 174 -6.86 17.60 13.92
C PHE A 174 -5.37 17.90 14.07
N GLY A 175 -4.65 18.22 12.98
CA GLY A 175 -3.21 18.48 13.02
C GLY A 175 -2.84 19.66 13.92
N GLY A 176 -3.54 20.80 13.78
CA GLY A 176 -3.32 21.97 14.63
C GLY A 176 -3.57 21.70 16.12
N PRO A 177 -4.75 21.20 16.51
CA PRO A 177 -5.02 20.81 17.89
C PRO A 177 -4.02 19.79 18.45
N ILE A 178 -3.61 18.79 17.66
CA ILE A 178 -2.59 17.81 18.08
C ILE A 178 -1.24 18.50 18.31
N ALA A 179 -0.82 19.39 17.43
CA ALA A 179 0.44 20.13 17.57
C ALA A 179 0.46 21.08 18.77
N GLN A 180 -0.71 21.54 19.23
CA GLN A 180 -0.84 22.37 20.44
C GLN A 180 -0.88 21.55 21.73
N ALA A 181 -1.52 20.37 21.71
CA ALA A 181 -1.71 19.54 22.89
C ALA A 181 -0.55 18.57 23.14
N PHE A 182 0.18 18.17 22.10
CA PHE A 182 1.23 17.16 22.14
C PHE A 182 2.51 17.69 21.52
N SER A 183 3.65 17.15 21.97
CA SER A 183 4.90 17.34 21.26
C SER A 183 4.86 16.66 19.88
N TRP A 184 5.67 17.14 18.93
CA TRP A 184 5.78 16.52 17.61
C TRP A 184 6.23 15.05 17.69
N ARG A 185 7.01 14.72 18.73
CA ARG A 185 7.47 13.37 19.05
C ARG A 185 6.31 12.43 19.39
N GLU A 186 5.45 12.87 20.30
CA GLU A 186 4.24 12.13 20.70
C GLU A 186 3.25 12.00 19.54
N ALA A 187 3.09 13.04 18.72
CA ALA A 187 2.21 12.98 17.56
C ALA A 187 2.60 11.87 16.57
N PHE A 188 3.90 11.68 16.31
CA PHE A 188 4.40 10.56 15.49
C PHE A 188 4.16 9.18 16.14
N LEU A 189 4.32 9.07 17.46
CA LEU A 189 4.05 7.82 18.18
C LEU A 189 2.55 7.48 18.18
N LEU A 190 1.70 8.48 18.47
CA LEU A 190 0.24 8.35 18.49
C LEU A 190 -0.33 7.96 17.14
N LEU A 191 0.32 8.35 16.04
CA LEU A 191 -0.10 7.98 14.70
C LEU A 191 0.48 6.61 14.27
N GLY A 192 1.75 6.36 14.54
CA GLY A 192 2.43 5.13 14.16
C GLY A 192 1.91 3.88 14.89
N ILE A 193 1.67 3.95 16.21
CA ILE A 193 1.28 2.77 17.00
C ILE A 193 -0.07 2.17 16.53
N PRO A 194 -1.15 2.94 16.35
CA PRO A 194 -2.40 2.42 15.80
C PRO A 194 -2.25 1.85 14.39
N GLY A 195 -1.38 2.42 13.57
CA GLY A 195 -1.07 1.89 12.24
C GLY A 195 -0.51 0.47 12.29
N ILE A 196 0.38 0.16 13.23
CA ILE A 196 0.91 -1.20 13.44
C ILE A 196 -0.23 -2.17 13.76
N LEU A 197 -1.14 -1.79 14.65
CA LEU A 197 -2.30 -2.62 15.00
C LEU A 197 -3.19 -2.88 13.78
N ILE A 198 -3.41 -1.87 12.94
CA ILE A 198 -4.21 -2.02 11.70
C ILE A 198 -3.51 -2.95 10.70
N GLY A 199 -2.19 -2.86 10.55
CA GLY A 199 -1.43 -3.78 9.71
C GLY A 199 -1.53 -5.23 10.19
N ILE A 200 -1.50 -5.46 11.51
CA ILE A 200 -1.73 -6.77 12.13
C ILE A 200 -3.16 -7.26 11.85
N ILE A 201 -4.17 -6.39 12.01
CA ILE A 201 -5.56 -6.72 11.69
C ILE A 201 -5.67 -7.16 10.22
N VAL A 202 -5.12 -6.37 9.29
CA VAL A 202 -5.13 -6.71 7.85
C VAL A 202 -4.50 -8.09 7.61
N TRP A 203 -3.37 -8.39 8.24
CA TRP A 203 -2.67 -9.67 8.08
C TRP A 203 -3.54 -10.87 8.49
N PHE A 204 -4.29 -10.77 9.58
CA PHE A 204 -5.03 -11.89 10.15
C PHE A 204 -6.50 -11.97 9.70
N THR A 205 -7.14 -10.87 9.32
CA THR A 205 -8.58 -10.85 9.00
C THR A 205 -8.90 -10.81 7.51
N ILE A 206 -8.00 -10.30 6.67
CA ILE A 206 -8.22 -10.18 5.23
C ILE A 206 -7.68 -11.42 4.53
N LYS A 207 -8.51 -12.03 3.68
CA LYS A 207 -8.19 -13.22 2.90
C LYS A 207 -7.71 -12.81 1.52
N GLU A 208 -6.63 -13.44 1.06
CA GLU A 208 -6.18 -13.24 -0.32
C GLU A 208 -7.22 -13.84 -1.29
N PRO A 209 -7.82 -13.03 -2.18
CA PRO A 209 -8.74 -13.55 -3.18
C PRO A 209 -7.94 -14.20 -4.32
N PRO A 210 -8.47 -15.23 -4.99
CA PRO A 210 -7.85 -15.74 -6.22
C PRO A 210 -7.73 -14.62 -7.26
N ARG A 211 -6.58 -14.54 -7.94
CA ARG A 211 -6.36 -13.53 -8.98
C ARG A 211 -7.36 -13.72 -10.12
N GLY A 212 -8.05 -12.65 -10.51
CA GLY A 212 -9.04 -12.67 -11.59
C GLY A 212 -10.38 -13.31 -11.22
N TYR A 213 -10.65 -13.55 -9.93
CA TYR A 213 -11.87 -14.23 -9.48
C TYR A 213 -13.16 -13.54 -9.96
N SER A 214 -13.18 -12.21 -9.84
CA SER A 214 -14.32 -11.37 -10.22
C SER A 214 -14.32 -10.95 -11.69
N ASP A 215 -13.36 -11.41 -12.50
CA ASP A 215 -13.31 -11.01 -13.92
C ASP A 215 -14.42 -11.71 -14.74
N PRO A 216 -14.91 -11.06 -15.81
CA PRO A 216 -15.91 -11.67 -16.68
C PRO A 216 -15.40 -13.00 -17.26
N VAL A 217 -16.29 -14.00 -17.33
CA VAL A 217 -16.01 -15.29 -17.96
C VAL A 217 -15.53 -15.07 -19.40
N GLY A 218 -14.38 -15.65 -19.76
CA GLY A 218 -13.77 -15.50 -21.09
C GLY A 218 -12.80 -14.33 -21.25
N THR A 219 -12.57 -13.52 -20.20
CA THR A 219 -11.50 -12.51 -20.21
C THR A 219 -10.15 -13.21 -20.34
N PRO A 220 -9.31 -12.89 -21.36
CA PRO A 220 -7.98 -13.44 -21.46
C PRO A 220 -7.18 -13.07 -20.20
N GLN A 221 -6.87 -14.06 -19.38
CA GLN A 221 -6.03 -13.84 -18.20
C GLN A 221 -4.62 -13.53 -18.70
N GLY A 222 -4.16 -12.31 -18.43
CA GLY A 222 -2.79 -11.90 -18.76
C GLY A 222 -1.80 -12.85 -18.10
N ARG A 223 -1.22 -13.77 -18.88
CA ARG A 223 0.00 -14.46 -18.47
C ARG A 223 1.02 -13.35 -18.22
N GLY A 224 1.50 -13.23 -16.98
CA GLY A 224 2.62 -12.35 -16.67
C GLY A 224 3.75 -12.57 -17.69
N PRO A 225 4.50 -11.53 -18.06
CA PRO A 225 5.37 -11.56 -19.23
C PRO A 225 6.31 -12.76 -19.17
N GLN A 226 6.09 -13.76 -20.04
CA GLN A 226 6.92 -14.96 -20.18
C GLN A 226 8.14 -14.64 -21.04
N ILE A 227 8.95 -13.69 -20.57
CA ILE A 227 10.14 -13.17 -21.29
C ILE A 227 11.09 -14.32 -21.70
N GLY A 228 11.04 -15.49 -21.04
CA GLY A 228 11.89 -16.64 -21.36
C GLY A 228 11.33 -17.67 -22.36
N ARG A 229 10.05 -17.64 -22.75
CA ARG A 229 9.49 -18.64 -23.69
C ARG A 229 9.33 -18.12 -25.12
N ASP A 230 9.10 -16.83 -25.28
CA ASP A 230 8.91 -16.25 -26.61
C ASP A 230 10.21 -16.23 -27.43
N ILE A 231 11.37 -16.14 -26.77
CA ILE A 231 12.69 -16.18 -27.42
C ILE A 231 13.01 -17.58 -27.98
N ALA A 232 12.56 -18.64 -27.31
CA ALA A 232 12.79 -20.01 -27.75
C ALA A 232 11.93 -20.43 -28.95
N GLN A 233 10.85 -19.70 -29.25
CA GLN A 233 9.99 -19.97 -30.41
C GLN A 233 10.39 -19.17 -31.65
N VAL A 234 11.07 -18.03 -31.47
CA VAL A 234 11.61 -17.25 -32.60
C VAL A 234 12.84 -17.92 -33.21
N ASP A 235 13.61 -18.69 -32.44
CA ASP A 235 14.83 -19.39 -32.92
C ASP A 235 14.54 -20.71 -33.68
N GLN A 236 13.26 -21.05 -33.89
CA GLN A 236 12.81 -22.23 -34.65
C GLN A 236 12.09 -21.88 -35.97
N GLN A 237 12.19 -20.63 -36.44
CA GLN A 237 11.73 -20.19 -37.76
C GLN A 237 12.90 -19.71 -38.60
#